data_AF-A0A534AJM8-F1
#
_entry.id   AF-A0A534AJM8-F1
#
_cell.length_a   1.000
_cell.length_b   1.000
_cell.length_c   1.000
_cell.angle_alpha   90.00
_cell.angle_beta   90.00
_cell.angle_gamma   90.00
#
_symmetry.space_group_name_H-M   'P 1'
#
loop_
_entity.id
_entity.type
_entity.pdbx_description
1 polymer ?
#
loop_
_entity_poly.entity_id
_entity_poly.type
_entity_poly.pdbx_seq_one_letter_code
_entity_poly.pdbx_strand_id
1 'polypeptide(L)'
;MSLAGDRLELRALKGTLERPRGIPVNAGDDDFDYLGCDALITRHTTGLPVDVALGAARYEEVYHLGYPHRDLGGRTFVHRWGPFASALRSLGVARFGQVWVETDLHYAPYRPRQLVLFLDIGIGVHL
;
A
#
# COMPACT_ATOMS: atom_id res chain seq x y z
N MET A 1 20.57 -14.82 6.06
CA MET A 1 21.43 -14.68 4.87
C MET A 1 21.09 -13.33 4.26
N SER A 2 22.04 -12.39 4.28
CA SER A 2 21.88 -11.11 3.57
C SER A 2 21.70 -11.43 2.09
N LEU A 3 20.70 -10.85 1.42
CA LEU A 3 20.74 -10.74 -0.04
C LEU A 3 22.05 -10.03 -0.36
N ALA A 4 23.02 -10.78 -0.88
CA ALA A 4 24.29 -10.25 -1.33
C ALA A 4 24.03 -9.63 -2.70
N GLY A 5 23.67 -8.34 -2.74
CA GLY A 5 23.47 -7.64 -4.01
C GLY A 5 22.89 -6.23 -3.95
N ASP A 6 21.86 -5.97 -3.14
CA ASP A 6 20.89 -4.94 -3.53
C ASP A 6 20.95 -3.68 -2.65
N ARG A 7 21.47 -2.60 -3.23
CA ARG A 7 21.38 -1.25 -2.63
C ARG A 7 20.01 -0.61 -2.88
N LEU A 8 19.34 -1.05 -3.94
CA LEU A 8 18.05 -0.54 -4.42
C LEU A 8 17.29 -1.67 -5.11
N GLU A 9 16.03 -1.87 -4.74
CA GLU A 9 15.10 -2.79 -5.42
C GLU A 9 13.85 -2.01 -5.87
N LEU A 10 13.26 -2.40 -7.01
CA LEU A 10 11.99 -1.84 -7.47
C LEU A 10 10.88 -2.88 -7.28
N ARG A 11 9.81 -2.52 -6.57
CA ARG A 11 8.69 -3.42 -6.33
C ARG A 11 7.42 -2.94 -7.03
N ALA A 12 6.58 -3.89 -7.42
CA ALA A 12 5.19 -3.66 -7.79
C ALA A 12 4.30 -4.25 -6.69
N LEU A 13 3.35 -3.45 -6.20
CA LEU A 13 2.46 -3.80 -5.10
C LEU A 13 1.01 -3.81 -5.57
N LYS A 14 0.22 -4.74 -5.06
CA LYS A 14 -1.24 -4.74 -5.23
C LYS A 14 -1.89 -5.14 -3.91
N GLY A 15 -2.86 -4.35 -3.46
CA GLY A 15 -3.60 -4.62 -2.24
C GLY A 15 -5.02 -4.08 -2.28
N THR A 16 -5.82 -4.53 -1.33
CA THR A 16 -7.22 -4.15 -1.14
C THR A 16 -7.42 -3.83 0.34
N LEU A 17 -8.17 -2.78 0.66
CA LEU A 17 -8.45 -2.33 2.03
C LEU A 17 -9.96 -2.24 2.27
N GLU A 18 -10.46 -2.80 3.36
CA GLU A 18 -11.82 -2.48 3.83
C GLU A 18 -11.90 -1.05 4.36
N ARG A 19 -12.92 -0.30 3.94
CA ARG A 19 -13.04 1.13 4.22
C ARG A 19 -13.15 1.45 5.73
N PRO A 20 -12.41 2.45 6.24
CA PRO A 20 -12.57 2.90 7.63
C PRO A 20 -13.96 3.53 7.85
N ARG A 21 -14.56 3.28 9.02
CA ARG A 21 -15.88 3.83 9.41
C ARG A 21 -15.89 5.36 9.32
N GLY A 22 -16.89 5.96 8.64
CA GLY A 22 -17.08 7.42 8.57
C GLY A 22 -16.81 8.08 7.21
N ILE A 23 -16.71 7.32 6.12
CA ILE A 23 -16.74 7.84 4.74
C ILE A 23 -18.21 8.02 4.30
N PRO A 24 -18.57 9.06 3.53
CA PRO A 24 -19.97 9.34 3.21
C PRO A 24 -20.52 8.21 2.35
N VAL A 25 -21.80 7.87 2.56
CA VAL A 25 -22.56 6.76 1.95
C VAL A 25 -22.70 6.85 0.41
N ASN A 26 -22.00 7.78 -0.23
CA ASN A 26 -22.18 8.16 -1.65
C ASN A 26 -21.12 7.55 -2.58
N ALA A 27 -20.10 6.92 -2.01
CA ALA A 27 -19.13 6.16 -2.75
C ALA A 27 -19.50 4.66 -2.70
N GLY A 28 -19.36 3.97 -3.83
CA GLY A 28 -19.67 2.54 -3.99
C GLY A 28 -18.76 1.61 -3.18
N ASP A 29 -18.71 0.33 -3.58
CA ASP A 29 -18.19 -0.83 -2.82
C ASP A 29 -17.06 -0.56 -1.84
N ASP A 30 -17.12 -1.31 -0.74
CA ASP A 30 -16.43 -1.11 0.55
C ASP A 30 -14.90 -1.30 0.50
N ASP A 31 -14.35 -1.57 -0.68
CA ASP A 31 -12.97 -1.96 -0.90
C ASP A 31 -12.15 -0.84 -1.56
N PHE A 32 -11.00 -0.53 -0.97
CA PHE A 32 -10.05 0.48 -1.41
C PHE A 32 -8.87 -0.24 -2.04
N ASP A 33 -8.97 -0.48 -3.34
CA ASP A 33 -7.93 -1.12 -4.13
C ASP A 33 -6.79 -0.15 -4.44
N TYR A 34 -5.56 -0.66 -4.36
CA TYR A 34 -4.40 0.08 -4.82
C TYR A 34 -3.41 -0.78 -5.62
N LEU A 35 -2.75 -0.11 -6.56
CA LEU A 35 -1.62 -0.63 -7.32
C LEU A 35 -0.46 0.35 -7.15
N GLY A 36 0.63 -0.13 -6.56
CA GLY A 36 1.79 0.71 -6.23
C GLY A 36 3.07 0.29 -6.93
N CYS A 37 3.99 1.24 -7.02
CA CYS A 37 5.40 0.97 -7.26
C CYS A 37 6.24 1.71 -6.25
N ASP A 38 7.32 1.09 -5.80
CA ASP A 38 8.30 1.72 -4.90
C ASP A 38 9.74 1.38 -5.25
N ALA A 39 10.63 2.15 -4.64
CA ALA A 39 12.04 1.87 -4.56
C ALA A 39 12.39 1.53 -3.10
N LEU A 40 12.85 0.31 -2.86
CA LEU A 40 13.31 -0.18 -1.56
C LEU A 40 14.79 0.13 -1.39
N ILE A 41 15.11 0.92 -0.37
CA ILE A 41 16.47 1.28 0.02
C ILE A 41 16.83 0.49 1.27
N THR A 42 17.85 -0.36 1.15
CA THR A 42 18.20 -1.29 2.22
C THR A 42 18.85 -0.59 3.41
N ARG A 43 18.69 -1.17 4.60
CA ARG A 43 19.32 -0.74 5.85
C ARG A 43 20.84 -0.64 5.78
N HIS A 44 21.46 -1.44 4.92
CA HIS A 44 22.90 -1.39 4.67
C HIS A 44 23.31 -0.07 3.99
N THR A 45 22.41 0.53 3.23
CA THR A 45 22.62 1.82 2.54
C THR A 45 22.28 2.99 3.46
N THR A 46 21.20 2.90 4.23
CA THR A 46 20.70 4.01 5.07
C THR A 46 21.29 4.06 6.47
N GLY A 47 21.84 2.95 6.97
CA GLY A 47 22.26 2.82 8.38
C GLY A 47 21.09 2.69 9.37
N LEU A 48 19.85 2.58 8.90
CA LEU A 48 18.65 2.46 9.73
C LEU A 48 18.47 1.02 10.24
N PRO A 49 17.66 0.80 11.29
CA PRO A 49 17.35 -0.56 11.76
C PRO A 49 16.36 -1.33 10.87
N VAL A 50 15.88 -0.70 9.79
CA VAL A 50 14.85 -1.19 8.87
C VAL A 50 15.22 -0.82 7.43
N ASP A 51 14.70 -1.59 6.48
CA ASP A 51 14.70 -1.22 5.06
C ASP A 51 13.59 -0.18 4.85
N VAL A 52 13.78 0.78 3.94
CA VAL A 52 12.83 1.88 3.72
C VAL A 52 12.40 1.87 2.26
N ALA A 53 11.11 1.84 1.99
CA ALA A 53 10.60 2.03 0.64
C ALA A 53 9.90 3.37 0.48
N LEU A 54 10.04 3.98 -0.70
CA LEU A 54 9.35 5.20 -1.08
C LEU A 54 8.71 4.98 -2.44
N GLY A 55 7.45 5.33 -2.57
CA GLY A 55 6.69 4.99 -3.77
C GLY A 55 5.45 5.84 -4.00
N ALA A 56 4.75 5.47 -5.06
CA ALA A 56 3.45 6.01 -5.38
C ALA A 56 2.47 4.87 -5.59
N ALA A 57 1.27 5.03 -5.03
CA ALA A 57 0.17 4.10 -5.22
C ALA A 57 -0.94 4.79 -6.00
N ARG A 58 -1.44 4.10 -7.01
CA ARG A 58 -2.70 4.42 -7.67
C ARG A 58 -3.79 3.75 -6.88
N TYR A 59 -4.66 4.56 -6.33
CA TYR A 59 -5.84 4.12 -5.64
C TYR A 59 -7.04 4.14 -6.59
N GLU A 60 -8.05 3.35 -6.27
CA GLU A 60 -9.33 3.31 -6.97
C GLU A 60 -10.45 3.65 -5.97
N GLU A 61 -11.32 4.57 -6.35
CA GLU A 61 -12.53 4.85 -5.57
C GLU A 61 -13.75 4.77 -6.49
N VAL A 62 -14.75 4.02 -6.03
CA VAL A 62 -16.01 3.83 -6.73
C VAL A 62 -16.99 4.91 -6.27
N TYR A 63 -17.65 5.58 -7.21
CA TYR A 63 -18.72 6.55 -6.95
C TYR A 63 -20.02 6.12 -7.62
N HIS A 64 -21.15 6.44 -7.01
CA HIS A 64 -22.44 6.30 -7.69
C HIS A 64 -22.62 7.41 -8.73
N LEU A 65 -22.94 7.02 -9.98
CA LEU A 65 -23.32 7.94 -11.03
C LEU A 65 -24.62 8.67 -10.63
N GLY A 66 -24.60 10.00 -10.66
CA GLY A 66 -25.78 10.84 -10.46
C GLY A 66 -25.89 11.59 -9.14
N TYR A 67 -24.91 11.50 -8.22
CA TYR A 67 -25.00 12.21 -6.93
C TYR A 67 -25.41 13.70 -7.08
N PRO A 68 -26.41 14.18 -6.33
CA PRO A 68 -27.18 13.49 -5.27
C PRO A 68 -28.41 12.69 -5.76
N HIS A 69 -28.72 12.71 -7.07
CA HIS A 69 -29.89 12.07 -7.66
C HIS A 69 -29.57 10.60 -8.00
N ARG A 70 -30.05 9.69 -7.15
CA ARG A 70 -29.77 8.25 -7.17
C ARG A 70 -30.34 7.50 -8.38
N ASP A 71 -31.08 8.19 -9.25
CA ASP A 71 -31.93 7.58 -10.28
C ASP A 71 -31.19 7.30 -11.60
N LEU A 72 -29.91 7.69 -11.70
CA LEU A 72 -29.11 7.55 -12.92
C LEU A 72 -28.42 6.19 -13.09
N GLY A 73 -28.53 5.29 -12.11
CA GLY A 73 -28.12 3.88 -12.21
C GLY A 73 -26.72 3.66 -12.81
N GLY A 74 -25.67 3.63 -11.97
CA GLY A 74 -24.34 3.22 -12.42
C GLY A 74 -23.23 3.50 -11.41
N ARG A 75 -22.04 2.97 -11.69
CA ARG A 75 -20.80 3.22 -10.93
C ARG A 75 -19.78 3.90 -11.82
N THR A 76 -19.03 4.87 -11.29
CA THR A 76 -17.85 5.44 -11.93
C THR A 76 -16.63 5.21 -11.07
N PHE A 77 -15.50 4.94 -11.70
CA PHE A 77 -14.23 4.65 -11.04
C PHE A 77 -13.32 5.87 -11.17
N VAL A 78 -12.85 6.38 -10.05
CA VAL A 78 -11.93 7.51 -10.02
C VAL A 78 -10.60 7.03 -9.46
N HIS A 79 -9.59 7.04 -10.33
CA HIS A 79 -8.23 6.74 -9.92
C HIS A 79 -7.51 8.00 -9.47
N ARG A 80 -6.77 7.90 -8.37
CA ARG A 80 -5.88 8.97 -7.92
C ARG A 80 -4.57 8.39 -7.46
N TRP A 81 -3.51 9.15 -7.67
CA TRP A 81 -2.17 8.78 -7.22
C TRP A 81 -1.85 9.51 -5.93
N GLY A 82 -1.25 8.80 -4.98
CA GLY A 82 -0.70 9.40 -3.77
C GLY A 82 0.63 8.75 -3.39
N PRO A 83 1.50 9.51 -2.70
CA PRO A 83 2.75 8.96 -2.22
C PRO A 83 2.50 8.00 -1.06
N PHE A 84 3.41 7.06 -0.91
CA PHE A 84 3.53 6.27 0.31
C PHE A 84 5.00 6.06 0.67
N ALA A 85 5.22 5.77 1.94
CA ALA A 85 6.52 5.39 2.48
C ALA A 85 6.34 4.18 3.37
N SER A 86 7.29 3.26 3.33
CA SER A 86 7.25 2.07 4.17
C SER A 86 8.53 1.85 4.95
N ALA A 87 8.37 1.19 6.10
CA ALA A 87 9.46 0.64 6.88
C ALA A 87 9.29 -0.88 6.97
N LEU A 88 10.27 -1.61 6.43
CA LEU A 88 10.24 -3.06 6.32
C LEU A 88 11.33 -3.67 7.21
N ARG A 89 10.99 -4.76 7.88
CA ARG A 89 11.98 -5.64 8.51
C ARG A 89 11.65 -7.09 8.26
N SER A 90 12.70 -7.85 8.00
CA SER A 90 12.57 -9.29 7.80
C SER A 90 13.51 -10.09 8.71
N LEU A 91 13.03 -11.27 9.10
CA LEU A 91 13.75 -12.24 9.91
C LEU A 91 13.75 -13.59 9.17
N GLY A 92 14.93 -14.17 9.00
CA GLY A 92 15.04 -15.55 8.50
C GLY A 92 14.57 -16.53 9.58
N VAL A 93 13.56 -17.34 9.28
CA VAL A 93 12.97 -18.32 10.22
C VAL A 93 13.47 -19.73 9.94
N ALA A 94 14.02 -20.00 8.75
CA ALA A 94 14.68 -21.25 8.39
C ALA A 94 15.68 -21.03 7.25
N ARG A 95 16.33 -22.10 6.77
CA ARG A 95 17.23 -22.05 5.60
C ARG A 95 16.57 -21.43 4.36
N PHE A 96 15.27 -21.62 4.22
CA PHE A 96 14.48 -21.18 3.06
C PHE A 96 13.29 -20.29 3.44
N GLY A 97 13.10 -20.00 4.73
CA GLY A 97 11.90 -19.30 5.22
C GLY A 97 12.25 -17.93 5.77
N GLN A 98 11.40 -16.95 5.49
CA GLN A 98 11.50 -15.58 6.00
C GLN A 98 10.13 -15.14 6.50
N VAL A 99 10.10 -14.44 7.62
CA VAL A 99 8.94 -13.65 8.04
C VAL A 99 9.32 -12.19 7.88
N TRP A 100 8.40 -11.38 7.41
CA TRP A 100 8.59 -9.95 7.29
C TRP A 100 7.42 -9.21 7.89
N VAL A 101 7.72 -8.00 8.36
CA VAL A 101 6.78 -7.03 8.88
C VAL A 101 7.06 -5.72 8.15
N GLU A 102 6.03 -5.16 7.54
CA GLU A 102 6.09 -3.87 6.86
C GLU A 102 5.10 -2.91 7.50
N THR A 103 5.46 -1.64 7.59
CA THR A 103 4.58 -0.58 8.05
C THR A 103 4.50 0.48 6.97
N ASP A 104 3.35 0.59 6.33
CA ASP A 104 3.15 1.47 5.18
C ASP A 104 2.34 2.70 5.58
N LEU A 105 2.90 3.87 5.36
CA LEU A 105 2.22 5.14 5.54
C LEU A 105 1.83 5.70 4.17
N HIS A 106 0.53 5.70 3.90
CA HIS A 106 -0.06 6.19 2.66
C HIS A 106 -0.70 7.56 2.86
N TYR A 107 -0.47 8.46 1.91
CA TYR A 107 -1.29 9.66 1.76
C TYR A 107 -2.33 9.44 0.67
N ALA A 108 -3.55 9.08 1.10
CA ALA A 108 -4.66 8.80 0.20
C ALA A 108 -5.33 10.13 -0.25
N PRO A 109 -5.28 10.50 -1.53
CA PRO A 109 -5.68 11.82 -2.04
C PRO A 109 -7.22 12.06 -2.13
N TYR A 110 -8.04 11.21 -1.52
CA TYR A 110 -9.51 11.31 -1.59
C TYR A 110 -10.11 12.16 -0.47
N ARG A 111 -9.38 12.36 0.64
CA ARG A 111 -9.71 13.36 1.65
C ARG A 111 -8.47 14.18 1.99
N PRO A 112 -8.55 15.52 2.03
CA PRO A 112 -7.46 16.31 2.56
C PRO A 112 -7.20 15.89 4.02
N ARG A 113 -5.94 15.51 4.33
CA ARG A 113 -5.43 15.11 5.65
C ARG A 113 -5.64 13.65 6.10
N GLN A 114 -5.99 12.73 5.22
CA GLN A 114 -6.06 11.31 5.60
C GLN A 114 -4.72 10.62 5.35
N LEU A 115 -4.00 10.35 6.44
CA LEU A 115 -2.90 9.40 6.46
C LEU A 115 -3.46 8.03 6.84
N VAL A 116 -3.11 7.01 6.09
CA VAL A 116 -3.47 5.61 6.37
C VAL A 116 -2.20 4.87 6.70
N LEU A 117 -2.17 4.22 7.86
CA LEU A 117 -1.06 3.39 8.31
C LEU A 117 -1.47 1.93 8.20
N PHE A 118 -0.68 1.13 7.50
CA PHE A 118 -0.84 -0.31 7.41
C PHE A 118 0.26 -1.00 8.21
N LEU A 119 -0.08 -2.19 8.72
CA LEU A 119 0.87 -3.10 9.31
C LEU A 119 0.68 -4.44 8.61
N ASP A 120 1.62 -4.76 7.74
CA ASP A 120 1.61 -5.96 6.93
C ASP A 120 2.57 -6.98 7.52
N ILE A 121 2.14 -8.23 7.59
CA ILE A 121 2.95 -9.34 8.07
C ILE A 121 2.85 -10.46 7.05
N GLY A 122 4.00 -10.91 6.56
CA GLY A 122 4.03 -11.96 5.56
C GLY A 122 5.10 -13.00 5.80
N ILE A 123 4.97 -14.09 5.05
CA ILE A 123 5.92 -15.21 5.05
C ILE A 123 6.44 -15.33 3.61
N GLY A 124 7.75 -15.30 3.46
CA GLY A 124 8.46 -15.53 2.21
C GLY A 124 9.17 -16.88 2.22
N VAL A 125 9.25 -17.51 1.05
CA VAL A 125 10.06 -18.71 0.83
C VAL A 125 11.10 -18.38 -0.23
N HIS A 126 12.37 -18.63 0.10
CA HIS A 126 13.48 -18.60 -0.86
C HIS A 126 13.63 -20.00 -1.44
N LEU A 127 13.39 -20.13 -2.75
CA LEU A 127 13.61 -21.39 -3.50
C LEU A 127 15.08 -21.53 -3.92
#